data_AF-A0A644WYY1-F1
#
_entry.id   AF-A0A644WYY1-F1
#
_cell.length_a   1.000
_cell.length_b   1.000
_cell.length_c   1.000
_cell.angle_alpha   90.00
_cell.angle_beta   90.00
_cell.angle_gamma   90.00
#
_symmetry.space_group_name_H-M   'P 1'
#
loop_
_entity.id
_entity.type
_entity.pdbx_description
1 polymer ?
#
loop_
_entity_poly.entity_id
_entity_poly.type
_entity_poly.pdbx_seq_one_letter_code
_entity_poly.pdbx_strand_id
1 'polypeptide(L)'
;MHHFKTEKPEKMRKFILLIIFLPMSLGLLADVGDSYRYKAKLNLTDNREITGYFYFHTYEKGFNQAKTDFKTYILTYYHFPITIYENIKTIEINQYLTVDFAIEGSGIAIKKNEIISLILIGELETEVGSRLIEVNKTEFGLINQDFVCTESYYNESFAIASTIYFLSWSSKNKLTEIRNEMAKNIDRLLLIDNNEQSINKYIEKKRIELMEKGIVLFRYDGAV
;
A
#
# COMPACT_ATOMS: atom_id res chain seq x y z
N MET A 1 -2.69 -7.83 -68.86
CA MET A 1 -1.68 -7.30 -67.93
C MET A 1 -2.42 -6.57 -66.81
N HIS A 2 -2.81 -7.27 -65.74
CA HIS A 2 -3.53 -6.65 -64.61
C HIS A 2 -2.52 -6.05 -63.64
N HIS A 3 -2.48 -4.72 -63.57
CA HIS A 3 -1.73 -3.99 -62.55
C HIS A 3 -2.36 -4.24 -61.18
N PHE A 4 -1.70 -5.03 -60.34
CA PHE A 4 -1.95 -5.03 -58.90
C PHE A 4 -1.48 -3.68 -58.34
N LYS A 5 -2.44 -2.84 -57.94
CA LYS A 5 -2.18 -1.70 -57.05
C LYS A 5 -1.85 -2.26 -55.67
N THR A 6 -0.59 -2.19 -55.29
CA THR A 6 -0.17 -2.32 -53.89
C THR A 6 -0.77 -1.14 -53.11
N GLU A 7 -1.73 -1.41 -52.23
CA GLU A 7 -2.20 -0.39 -51.29
C GLU A 7 -1.03 0.06 -50.41
N LYS A 8 -0.82 1.39 -50.38
CA LYS A 8 0.29 2.03 -49.66
C LYS A 8 0.27 1.69 -48.16
N PRO A 9 1.44 1.53 -47.50
CA PRO A 9 1.56 1.27 -46.06
C PRO A 9 1.06 2.42 -45.16
N GLU A 10 0.65 3.56 -45.74
CA GLU A 10 0.11 4.72 -45.01
C GLU A 10 -1.20 4.40 -44.26
N LYS A 11 -2.06 3.50 -44.79
CA LYS A 11 -3.30 3.11 -44.11
C LYS A 11 -3.01 2.30 -42.84
N MET A 12 -2.04 1.38 -42.88
CA MET A 12 -1.62 0.62 -41.69
C MET A 12 -1.03 1.51 -40.60
N ARG A 13 -0.19 2.49 -40.95
CA ARG A 13 0.37 3.45 -39.96
C ARG A 13 -0.70 4.24 -39.23
N LYS A 14 -1.77 4.67 -39.93
CA LYS A 14 -2.89 5.41 -39.31
C LYS A 14 -3.70 4.54 -38.35
N PHE A 15 -3.91 3.27 -38.67
CA PHE A 15 -4.60 2.32 -37.78
C PHE A 15 -3.76 1.98 -36.53
N ILE A 16 -2.44 1.83 -36.67
CA ILE A 16 -1.53 1.58 -35.53
C ILE A 16 -1.54 2.77 -34.57
N LEU A 17 -1.51 4.00 -35.09
CA LEU A 17 -1.61 5.21 -34.25
C LEU A 17 -2.94 5.26 -33.51
N LEU A 18 -4.05 4.92 -34.17
CA LEU A 18 -5.36 4.86 -33.51
C LEU A 18 -5.39 3.84 -32.36
N ILE A 19 -4.79 2.65 -32.54
CA ILE A 19 -4.69 1.61 -31.50
C ILE A 19 -3.80 2.04 -30.34
N ILE A 20 -2.82 2.93 -30.55
CA ILE A 20 -1.96 3.45 -29.49
C ILE A 20 -2.62 4.62 -28.74
N PHE A 21 -3.31 5.52 -29.45
CA PHE A 21 -3.92 6.71 -28.85
C PHE A 21 -5.26 6.44 -28.16
N LEU A 22 -6.07 5.50 -28.67
CA LEU A 22 -7.37 5.17 -28.08
C LEU A 22 -7.29 4.63 -26.63
N PRO A 23 -6.39 3.68 -26.28
CA PRO A 23 -6.26 3.22 -24.90
C PRO A 23 -5.70 4.29 -23.97
N MET A 24 -4.82 5.18 -24.46
CA MET A 24 -4.34 6.32 -23.68
C MET A 24 -5.46 7.33 -23.39
N SER A 25 -6.35 7.59 -24.36
CA SER A 25 -7.46 8.53 -24.18
C SER A 25 -8.61 7.97 -23.35
N LEU A 26 -8.77 6.65 -23.33
CA LEU A 26 -9.80 5.97 -22.53
C LEU A 26 -9.40 5.83 -21.07
N GLY A 27 -8.18 6.21 -20.68
CA GLY A 27 -7.70 6.02 -19.32
C GLY A 27 -7.92 4.57 -18.89
N LEU A 28 -7.54 3.61 -19.73
CA LEU A 28 -7.47 2.21 -19.33
C LEU A 28 -6.36 2.13 -18.26
N LEU A 29 -6.72 2.54 -17.05
CA LEU A 29 -6.01 2.26 -15.83
C LEU A 29 -5.83 0.74 -15.84
N ALA A 30 -4.59 0.29 -15.68
CA ALA A 30 -4.33 -1.12 -15.53
C ALA A 30 -5.28 -1.65 -14.46
N ASP A 31 -5.92 -2.80 -14.72
CA ASP A 31 -6.76 -3.44 -13.71
C ASP A 31 -5.93 -3.51 -12.42
N VAL A 32 -6.43 -2.86 -11.39
CA VAL A 32 -5.76 -2.79 -10.11
C VAL A 32 -6.27 -4.05 -9.42
N GLY A 33 -5.58 -5.18 -9.64
CA GLY A 33 -6.06 -6.52 -9.26
C GLY A 33 -6.52 -6.64 -7.81
N ASP A 34 -6.96 -7.80 -7.36
CA ASP A 34 -7.46 -7.96 -6.00
C ASP A 34 -6.34 -7.88 -4.94
N SER A 35 -6.67 -7.34 -3.75
CA SER A 35 -5.79 -7.37 -2.59
C SER A 35 -6.47 -8.01 -1.39
N TYR A 36 -5.73 -8.85 -0.67
CA TYR A 36 -6.23 -9.58 0.48
C TYR A 36 -5.25 -9.47 1.65
N ARG A 37 -5.80 -9.30 2.84
CA ARG A 37 -5.10 -9.56 4.10
C ARG A 37 -5.58 -10.89 4.67
N TYR A 38 -4.67 -11.85 4.72
CA TYR A 38 -4.92 -13.14 5.36
C TYR A 38 -4.36 -13.17 6.76
N LYS A 39 -5.12 -13.73 7.70
CA LYS A 39 -4.60 -14.23 8.97
C LYS A 39 -4.47 -15.75 8.84
N ALA A 40 -3.28 -16.28 9.07
CA ALA A 40 -3.02 -17.71 8.92
C ALA A 40 -2.13 -18.25 10.03
N LYS A 41 -2.26 -19.56 10.24
CA LYS A 41 -1.41 -20.37 11.10
C LYS A 41 -0.51 -21.25 10.24
N LEU A 42 0.79 -21.17 10.48
CA LEU A 42 1.84 -21.84 9.72
C LEU A 42 2.59 -22.82 10.62
N ASN A 43 2.79 -24.03 10.15
CA ASN A 43 3.76 -24.96 10.73
C ASN A 43 4.93 -25.11 9.77
N LEU A 44 6.15 -24.95 10.30
CA LEU A 44 7.36 -24.92 9.51
C LEU A 44 8.21 -26.18 9.67
N THR A 45 9.13 -26.40 8.73
CA THR A 45 10.06 -27.54 8.72
C THR A 45 11.02 -27.59 9.91
N ASP A 46 11.27 -26.46 10.55
CA ASP A 46 12.07 -26.34 11.77
C ASP A 46 11.24 -26.50 13.06
N ASN A 47 10.00 -27.01 12.95
CA ASN A 47 9.02 -27.18 14.01
C ASN A 47 8.52 -25.88 14.65
N ARG A 48 8.80 -24.69 14.08
CA ARG A 48 8.14 -23.46 14.51
C ARG A 48 6.69 -23.45 14.07
N GLU A 49 5.84 -22.93 14.96
CA GLU A 49 4.46 -22.60 14.69
C GLU A 49 4.31 -21.07 14.75
N ILE A 50 3.80 -20.47 13.67
CA ILE A 50 3.64 -19.01 13.58
C ILE A 50 2.19 -18.70 13.26
N THR A 51 1.59 -17.75 13.98
CA THR A 51 0.27 -17.22 13.63
C THR A 51 0.39 -15.73 13.39
N GLY A 52 -0.03 -15.26 12.22
CA GLY A 52 0.10 -13.86 11.86
C GLY A 52 -0.65 -13.48 10.60
N TYR A 53 -0.37 -12.26 10.15
CA TYR A 53 -1.00 -11.62 9.01
C TYR A 53 -0.01 -11.52 7.85
N PHE A 54 -0.50 -11.70 6.63
CA PHE A 54 0.26 -11.40 5.41
C PHE A 54 -0.66 -10.84 4.34
N TYR A 55 -0.07 -10.09 3.42
CA TYR A 55 -0.77 -9.36 2.37
C TYR A 55 -0.50 -10.02 1.03
N PHE A 56 -1.56 -10.22 0.24
CA PHE A 56 -1.50 -10.86 -1.06
C PHE A 56 -2.18 -9.99 -2.11
N HIS A 57 -1.43 -9.62 -3.14
CA HIS A 57 -1.94 -8.92 -4.32
C HIS A 57 -1.97 -9.91 -5.48
N THR A 58 -3.10 -10.03 -6.17
CA THR A 58 -3.29 -11.02 -7.23
C THR A 58 -4.32 -10.57 -8.25
N TYR A 59 -4.18 -11.00 -9.50
CA TYR A 59 -5.21 -10.83 -10.54
C TYR A 59 -6.23 -11.97 -10.54
N GLU A 60 -6.00 -12.99 -9.73
CA GLU A 60 -6.92 -14.10 -9.54
C GLU A 60 -7.97 -13.74 -8.49
N LYS A 61 -9.18 -14.27 -8.66
CA LYS A 61 -10.19 -14.21 -7.59
C LYS A 61 -9.61 -14.80 -6.30
N GLY A 62 -10.03 -14.24 -5.17
CA GLY A 62 -9.63 -14.64 -3.83
C GLY A 62 -9.83 -16.13 -3.55
N PHE A 63 -9.29 -16.58 -2.41
CA PHE A 63 -9.32 -17.98 -2.04
C PHE A 63 -10.75 -18.54 -2.04
N ASN A 64 -10.94 -19.71 -2.67
CA ASN A 64 -12.21 -20.41 -2.69
C ASN A 64 -12.05 -21.86 -2.24
N GLN A 65 -12.54 -22.14 -1.03
CA GLN A 65 -12.44 -23.45 -0.39
C GLN A 65 -13.12 -24.59 -1.18
N ALA A 66 -14.12 -24.29 -2.02
CA ALA A 66 -14.76 -25.30 -2.86
C ALA A 66 -13.88 -25.75 -4.04
N LYS A 67 -12.85 -24.97 -4.40
CA LYS A 67 -11.97 -25.24 -5.54
C LYS A 67 -10.62 -25.84 -5.14
N THR A 68 -10.06 -25.40 -4.02
CA THR A 68 -8.73 -25.82 -3.58
C THR A 68 -8.57 -25.59 -2.08
N ASP A 69 -7.60 -26.26 -1.46
CA ASP A 69 -7.20 -25.95 -0.08
C ASP A 69 -6.31 -24.70 -0.03
N PHE A 70 -6.29 -24.02 1.12
CA PHE A 70 -5.61 -22.74 1.25
C PHE A 70 -4.10 -22.82 1.05
N LYS A 71 -3.47 -23.92 1.51
CA LYS A 71 -2.03 -24.14 1.30
C LYS A 71 -1.74 -24.24 -0.19
N THR A 72 -2.47 -25.06 -0.93
CA THR A 72 -2.29 -25.24 -2.37
C THR A 72 -2.51 -23.93 -3.13
N TYR A 73 -3.52 -23.15 -2.77
CA TYR A 73 -3.76 -21.83 -3.35
C TYR A 73 -2.54 -20.90 -3.19
N ILE A 74 -2.09 -20.71 -1.95
CA ILE A 74 -0.96 -19.80 -1.66
C ILE A 74 0.34 -20.29 -2.29
N LEU A 75 0.62 -21.60 -2.24
CA LEU A 75 1.83 -22.14 -2.88
C LEU A 75 1.82 -22.01 -4.41
N THR A 76 0.63 -21.90 -5.02
CA THR A 76 0.48 -21.75 -6.48
C THR A 76 0.61 -20.30 -6.91
N TYR A 77 -0.11 -19.39 -6.24
CA TYR A 77 -0.29 -18.02 -6.73
C TYR A 77 0.55 -16.96 -6.00
N TYR A 78 1.08 -17.25 -4.82
CA TYR A 78 1.86 -16.25 -4.06
C TYR A 78 3.33 -16.18 -4.50
N HIS A 79 3.88 -14.97 -4.55
CA HIS A 79 5.31 -14.74 -4.80
C HIS A 79 6.13 -14.84 -3.52
N PHE A 80 6.93 -15.90 -3.38
CA PHE A 80 7.72 -16.15 -2.18
C PHE A 80 9.02 -15.30 -2.13
N PRO A 81 9.51 -14.94 -0.92
CA PRO A 81 9.03 -15.34 0.41
C PRO A 81 7.73 -14.62 0.83
N ILE A 82 6.90 -15.28 1.63
CA ILE A 82 5.79 -14.62 2.33
C ILE A 82 6.36 -13.87 3.55
N THR A 83 5.92 -12.65 3.80
CA THR A 83 6.27 -11.91 5.02
C THR A 83 5.09 -11.97 5.99
N ILE A 84 5.30 -12.60 7.15
CA ILE A 84 4.28 -12.75 8.20
C ILE A 84 4.51 -11.72 9.32
N TYR A 85 3.47 -10.96 9.67
CA TYR A 85 3.44 -10.06 10.82
C TYR A 85 2.58 -10.66 11.91
N GLU A 86 3.16 -11.06 13.04
CA GLU A 86 2.41 -11.68 14.14
C GLU A 86 1.44 -10.71 14.82
N ASN A 87 1.83 -9.43 14.90
CA ASN A 87 1.06 -8.39 15.55
C ASN A 87 0.89 -7.17 14.63
N ILE A 88 -0.36 -6.77 14.43
CA ILE A 88 -0.73 -5.55 13.72
C ILE A 88 -1.79 -4.78 14.50
N LYS A 89 -1.86 -3.47 14.31
CA LYS A 89 -2.97 -2.63 14.79
C LYS A 89 -3.72 -2.06 13.59
N THR A 90 -4.98 -2.45 13.43
CA THR A 90 -5.86 -1.91 12.39
C THR A 90 -6.53 -0.63 12.89
N ILE A 91 -6.46 0.45 12.10
CA ILE A 91 -7.08 1.74 12.37
C ILE A 91 -7.96 2.15 11.19
N GLU A 92 -9.21 2.47 11.48
CA GLU A 92 -10.11 3.16 10.56
C GLU A 92 -9.85 4.67 10.67
N ILE A 93 -9.32 5.26 9.60
CA ILE A 93 -9.01 6.69 9.55
C ILE A 93 -10.27 7.47 9.17
N ASN A 94 -11.02 6.93 8.22
CA ASN A 94 -12.34 7.41 7.83
C ASN A 94 -13.09 6.25 7.14
N GLN A 95 -14.34 6.52 6.74
CA GLN A 95 -15.22 5.53 6.11
C GLN A 95 -14.68 4.88 4.81
N TYR A 96 -13.62 5.44 4.21
CA TYR A 96 -13.01 4.95 2.97
C TYR A 96 -11.58 4.45 3.16
N LEU A 97 -10.95 4.66 4.33
CA LEU A 97 -9.56 4.31 4.54
C LEU A 97 -9.37 3.59 5.88
N THR A 98 -8.96 2.32 5.76
CA THR A 98 -8.50 1.50 6.88
C THR A 98 -7.08 1.05 6.60
N VAL A 99 -6.18 1.30 7.55
CA VAL A 99 -4.77 0.92 7.46
C VAL A 99 -4.39 -0.01 8.60
N ASP A 100 -3.39 -0.84 8.35
CA ASP A 100 -2.78 -1.72 9.33
C ASP A 100 -1.38 -1.23 9.66
N PHE A 101 -1.06 -1.17 10.94
CA PHE A 101 0.28 -0.80 11.40
C PHE A 101 1.02 -2.03 11.91
N ALA A 102 2.31 -2.15 11.58
CA ALA A 102 3.24 -3.11 12.17
C ALA A 102 4.51 -2.41 12.64
N ILE A 103 5.28 -3.09 13.49
CA ILE A 103 6.60 -2.58 13.90
C ILE A 103 7.58 -2.81 12.75
N GLU A 104 8.35 -1.79 12.37
CA GLU A 104 9.43 -1.89 11.38
C GLU A 104 10.34 -3.09 11.67
N GLY A 105 10.57 -3.92 10.66
CA GLY A 105 11.41 -5.12 10.76
C GLY A 105 10.83 -6.28 11.59
N SER A 106 9.57 -6.21 12.02
CA SER A 106 8.90 -7.33 12.72
C SER A 106 8.43 -8.44 11.79
N GLY A 107 8.43 -8.22 10.48
CA GLY A 107 8.04 -9.20 9.48
C GLY A 107 8.96 -10.41 9.44
N ILE A 108 8.39 -11.61 9.55
CA ILE A 108 9.10 -12.88 9.44
C ILE A 108 8.98 -13.39 8.00
N ALA A 109 10.09 -13.40 7.27
CA ALA A 109 10.14 -13.93 5.91
C ALA A 109 10.18 -15.47 5.91
N ILE A 110 9.23 -16.11 5.24
CA ILE A 110 9.10 -17.57 5.13
C ILE A 110 9.17 -17.98 3.65
N LYS A 111 10.06 -18.91 3.34
CA LYS A 111 10.24 -19.48 2.00
C LYS A 111 9.24 -20.59 1.73
N LYS A 112 8.97 -20.82 0.45
CA LYS A 112 8.00 -21.83 -0.02
C LYS A 112 8.25 -23.23 0.54
N ASN A 113 9.53 -23.64 0.61
CA ASN A 113 9.95 -24.96 1.05
C ASN A 113 9.97 -25.14 2.58
N GLU A 114 9.77 -24.08 3.35
CA GLU A 114 9.72 -24.14 4.81
C GLU A 114 8.31 -24.48 5.32
N ILE A 115 7.27 -24.40 4.48
CA ILE A 115 5.87 -24.53 4.90
C ILE A 115 5.42 -26.00 4.87
N ILE A 116 5.22 -26.60 6.05
CA ILE A 116 4.57 -27.91 6.20
C ILE A 116 3.06 -27.78 6.04
N SER A 117 2.44 -26.83 6.75
CA SER A 117 1.00 -26.58 6.68
C SER A 117 0.67 -25.10 6.77
N LEU A 118 -0.41 -24.72 6.10
CA LEU A 118 -0.94 -23.35 6.08
C LEU A 118 -2.45 -23.41 6.31
N ILE A 119 -2.92 -22.87 7.43
CA ILE A 119 -4.34 -22.90 7.82
C ILE A 119 -4.86 -21.48 7.83
N LEU A 120 -5.88 -21.20 7.02
CA LEU A 120 -6.58 -19.92 7.02
C LEU A 120 -7.38 -19.74 8.30
N ILE A 121 -7.18 -18.61 8.98
CA ILE A 121 -7.96 -18.22 10.17
C ILE A 121 -8.96 -17.12 9.79
N GLY A 122 -8.57 -16.19 8.92
CA GLY A 122 -9.44 -15.11 8.48
C GLY A 122 -8.93 -14.44 7.23
N GLU A 123 -9.85 -13.86 6.48
CA GLU A 123 -9.63 -13.18 5.21
C GLU A 123 -10.31 -11.82 5.27
N LEU A 124 -9.65 -10.82 4.69
CA LEU A 124 -10.22 -9.51 4.44
C LEU A 124 -9.78 -9.07 3.05
N GLU A 125 -10.74 -8.88 2.15
CA GLU A 125 -10.53 -8.22 0.87
C GLU A 125 -10.32 -6.72 1.09
N THR A 126 -9.39 -6.12 0.36
CA THR A 126 -8.96 -4.74 0.53
C THR A 126 -8.72 -4.10 -0.82
N GLU A 127 -8.82 -2.78 -0.88
CA GLU A 127 -8.33 -2.05 -2.04
C GLU A 127 -6.82 -2.21 -2.18
N VAL A 128 -6.32 -2.17 -3.42
CA VAL A 128 -4.88 -2.17 -3.67
C VAL A 128 -4.29 -0.85 -3.21
N GLY A 129 -3.19 -0.94 -2.47
CA GLY A 129 -2.48 0.21 -1.95
C GLY A 129 -1.61 -0.17 -0.77
N SER A 130 -0.98 0.83 -0.16
CA SER A 130 -0.11 0.67 1.02
C SER A 130 -0.93 0.45 2.29
N ARG A 131 -1.69 -0.65 2.36
CA ARG A 131 -2.52 -0.97 3.54
C ARG A 131 -1.67 -1.17 4.80
N LEU A 132 -0.53 -1.86 4.67
CA LEU A 132 0.39 -2.06 5.77
C LEU A 132 1.41 -0.92 5.83
N ILE A 133 1.42 -0.23 6.97
CA ILE A 133 2.40 0.80 7.29
C ILE A 133 3.31 0.30 8.40
N GLU A 134 4.60 0.26 8.13
CA GLU A 134 5.60 -0.02 9.16
C GLU A 134 5.95 1.26 9.91
N VAL A 135 5.92 1.19 11.24
CA VAL A 135 6.28 2.29 12.13
C VAL A 135 7.26 1.82 13.20
N ASN A 136 7.99 2.75 13.80
CA ASN A 136 8.90 2.38 14.86
C ASN A 136 8.12 1.92 16.11
N LYS A 137 8.82 1.27 17.05
CA LYS A 137 8.19 0.72 18.27
C LYS A 137 7.48 1.77 19.13
N THR A 138 7.99 2.99 19.18
CA THR A 138 7.40 4.09 19.96
C THR A 138 6.10 4.54 19.33
N GLU A 139 6.09 4.78 18.02
CA GLU A 139 4.88 5.11 17.26
C GLU A 139 3.84 4.01 17.38
N PHE A 140 4.24 2.75 17.23
CA PHE A 140 3.34 1.61 17.42
C PHE A 140 2.71 1.59 18.82
N GLY A 141 3.45 2.04 19.85
CA GLY A 141 2.96 2.19 21.21
C GLY A 141 1.91 3.29 21.40
N LEU A 142 1.93 4.33 20.56
CA LEU A 142 0.94 5.42 20.60
C LEU A 142 -0.41 5.03 19.98
N ILE A 143 -0.40 4.07 19.06
CA ILE A 143 -1.58 3.67 18.28
C ILE A 143 -2.54 2.89 19.17
N ASN A 144 -3.77 3.39 19.31
CA ASN A 144 -4.86 2.72 20.02
C ASN A 144 -6.03 2.47 19.07
N GLN A 145 -6.89 1.50 19.37
CA GLN A 145 -8.07 1.20 18.54
C GLN A 145 -9.29 2.07 18.88
N ASP A 146 -9.10 3.10 19.71
CA ASP A 146 -10.12 4.09 20.06
C ASP A 146 -10.27 5.15 18.97
N PHE A 147 -11.23 6.06 19.17
CA PHE A 147 -11.43 7.24 18.32
C PHE A 147 -10.11 7.99 18.07
N VAL A 148 -9.83 8.24 16.80
CA VAL A 148 -8.61 8.92 16.32
C VAL A 148 -9.00 10.24 15.67
N CYS A 149 -8.33 11.32 16.05
CA CYS A 149 -8.35 12.58 15.31
C CYS A 149 -7.41 12.46 14.13
N THR A 150 -7.89 12.86 12.95
CA THR A 150 -7.17 12.68 11.69
C THR A 150 -7.14 13.99 10.90
N GLU A 151 -5.99 14.32 10.32
CA GLU A 151 -5.85 15.31 9.26
C GLU A 151 -4.99 14.72 8.15
N SER A 152 -5.07 15.29 6.95
CA SER A 152 -4.25 14.85 5.83
C SER A 152 -3.79 16.01 4.95
N TYR A 153 -2.70 15.79 4.24
CA TYR A 153 -2.13 16.70 3.27
C TYR A 153 -1.79 15.95 1.98
N TYR A 154 -2.33 16.43 0.86
CA TYR A 154 -2.08 15.92 -0.48
C TYR A 154 -1.54 17.05 -1.35
N ASN A 155 -0.46 16.78 -2.09
CA ASN A 155 0.08 17.69 -3.09
C ASN A 155 0.62 16.88 -4.27
N GLU A 156 -0.10 16.92 -5.39
CA GLU A 156 0.23 16.22 -6.63
C GLU A 156 1.56 16.65 -7.26
N SER A 157 2.03 17.88 -7.00
CA SER A 157 3.31 18.37 -7.50
C SER A 157 4.50 17.75 -6.76
N PHE A 158 4.27 17.22 -5.56
CA PHE A 158 5.29 16.53 -4.76
C PHE A 158 5.25 15.01 -4.99
N ALA A 159 4.07 14.41 -4.89
CA ALA A 159 3.92 12.96 -5.01
C ALA A 159 2.53 12.59 -5.54
N ILE A 160 2.50 11.98 -6.72
CA ILE A 160 1.26 11.50 -7.36
C ILE A 160 0.67 10.37 -6.50
N ALA A 161 -0.64 10.47 -6.20
CA ALA A 161 -1.40 9.51 -5.40
C ALA A 161 -0.85 9.19 -4.00
N SER A 162 -0.05 10.10 -3.43
CA SER A 162 0.51 9.96 -2.10
C SER A 162 -0.05 11.01 -1.16
N THR A 163 -0.64 10.57 -0.05
CA THR A 163 -1.21 11.46 0.97
C THR A 163 -0.48 11.30 2.28
N ILE A 164 -0.10 12.40 2.92
CA ILE A 164 0.47 12.41 4.27
C ILE A 164 -0.68 12.50 5.27
N TYR A 165 -0.71 11.59 6.22
CA TYR A 165 -1.72 11.53 7.28
C TYR A 165 -1.11 11.86 8.64
N PHE A 166 -1.90 12.53 9.48
CA PHE A 166 -1.59 12.85 10.86
C PHE A 166 -2.65 12.22 11.74
N LEU A 167 -2.26 11.29 12.62
CA LEU A 167 -3.15 10.61 13.54
C LEU A 167 -2.85 11.03 14.97
N SER A 168 -3.89 11.33 15.75
CA SER A 168 -3.74 11.53 17.18
C SER A 168 -4.93 11.02 17.97
N TRP A 169 -4.65 10.34 19.08
CA TRP A 169 -5.65 9.91 20.06
C TRP A 169 -5.92 10.97 21.15
N SER A 170 -5.54 12.21 20.89
CA SER A 170 -5.74 13.35 21.80
C SER A 170 -6.36 14.52 21.05
N SER A 171 -7.53 14.98 21.51
CA SER A 171 -8.19 16.18 21.01
C SER A 171 -7.46 17.48 21.33
N LYS A 172 -6.42 17.43 22.19
CA LYS A 172 -5.58 18.60 22.51
C LYS A 172 -4.63 18.97 21.38
N ASN A 173 -4.36 18.03 20.47
CA ASN A 173 -3.46 18.27 19.35
C ASN A 173 -4.18 19.05 18.25
N LYS A 174 -3.60 20.19 17.87
CA LYS A 174 -4.13 21.06 16.83
C LYS A 174 -3.66 20.59 15.44
N LEU A 175 -4.17 19.46 14.99
CA LEU A 175 -3.72 18.81 13.75
C LEU A 175 -3.83 19.72 12.52
N THR A 176 -4.88 20.54 12.41
CA THR A 176 -5.05 21.47 11.29
C THR A 176 -3.96 22.54 11.23
N GLU A 177 -3.52 23.08 12.38
CA GLU A 177 -2.41 24.05 12.43
C GLU A 177 -1.09 23.40 11.99
N ILE A 178 -0.83 22.16 12.44
CA ILE A 178 0.35 21.36 12.08
C ILE A 178 0.36 21.07 10.58
N ARG A 179 -0.78 20.62 10.02
CA ARG A 179 -0.94 20.38 8.58
C ARG A 179 -0.62 21.63 7.77
N ASN A 180 -1.15 22.78 8.17
CA ASN A 180 -0.92 24.05 7.46
C ASN A 180 0.54 24.49 7.50
N GLU A 181 1.22 24.33 8.65
CA GLU A 181 2.67 24.58 8.77
C GLU A 181 3.45 23.67 7.82
N MET A 182 3.09 22.38 7.79
CA MET A 182 3.79 21.39 6.99
C MET A 182 3.61 21.62 5.49
N ALA A 183 2.36 21.88 5.05
CA ALA A 183 2.03 22.24 3.67
C ALA A 183 2.87 23.43 3.19
N LYS A 184 2.87 24.54 3.94
CA LYS A 184 3.62 25.75 3.59
C LYS A 184 5.12 25.51 3.43
N ASN A 185 5.70 24.65 4.27
CA ASN A 185 7.13 24.34 4.18
C ASN A 185 7.45 23.42 2.99
N ILE A 186 6.60 22.41 2.72
CA ILE A 186 6.74 21.55 1.55
C ILE A 186 6.62 22.37 0.27
N ASP A 187 5.59 23.21 0.16
CA ASP A 187 5.38 24.10 -0.99
C ASP A 187 6.58 25.01 -1.23
N ARG A 188 7.14 25.58 -0.15
CA ARG A 188 8.36 26.40 -0.25
C ARG A 188 9.57 25.61 -0.74
N LEU A 189 9.72 24.35 -0.31
CA LEU A 189 10.82 23.48 -0.74
C LEU A 189 10.67 23.05 -2.20
N LEU A 190 9.44 22.85 -2.69
CA LEU A 190 9.17 22.54 -4.10
C LEU A 190 9.59 23.68 -5.03
N LEU A 191 9.48 24.94 -4.59
CA LEU A 191 9.90 26.12 -5.35
C LEU A 191 11.43 26.24 -5.51
N ILE A 192 12.21 25.48 -4.73
CA ILE A 192 13.68 25.48 -4.76
C ILE A 192 14.10 24.16 -5.43
N ASP A 193 14.14 24.15 -6.77
CA ASP A 193 14.59 23.04 -7.64
C ASP A 193 14.28 21.63 -7.11
N ASN A 194 13.03 21.18 -7.32
CA ASN A 194 12.54 19.79 -7.17
C ASN A 194 13.30 18.93 -6.15
N ASN A 195 13.42 19.43 -4.92
CA ASN A 195 14.34 18.90 -3.93
C ASN A 195 13.66 17.84 -3.06
N GLU A 196 13.25 16.74 -3.69
CA GLU A 196 12.58 15.60 -3.05
C GLU A 196 13.35 15.13 -1.80
N GLN A 197 14.69 15.09 -1.88
CA GLN A 197 15.54 14.70 -0.76
C GLN A 197 15.38 15.65 0.44
N SER A 198 15.27 16.96 0.22
CA SER A 198 15.06 17.92 1.30
C SER A 198 13.67 17.85 1.89
N ILE A 199 12.65 17.54 1.07
CA ILE A 199 11.29 17.31 1.55
C ILE A 199 11.25 16.04 2.41
N ASN A 200 11.84 14.94 1.97
CA ASN A 200 11.92 13.70 2.74
C ASN A 200 12.67 13.92 4.07
N LYS A 201 13.79 14.65 4.07
CA LYS A 201 14.49 15.03 5.32
C LYS A 201 13.62 15.87 6.26
N TYR A 202 12.83 16.79 5.71
CA TYR A 202 11.89 17.59 6.50
C TYR A 202 10.78 16.74 7.10
N ILE A 203 10.20 15.82 6.32
CA ILE A 203 9.17 14.88 6.79
C ILE A 203 9.70 14.01 7.92
N GLU A 204 10.89 13.41 7.77
CA GLU A 204 11.51 12.58 8.81
C GLU A 204 11.76 13.37 10.10
N LYS A 205 12.26 14.61 9.99
CA LYS A 205 12.41 15.49 11.15
C LYS A 205 11.07 15.76 11.82
N LYS A 206 10.02 16.04 11.04
CA LYS A 206 8.67 16.28 11.57
C LYS A 206 8.06 15.05 12.20
N ARG A 207 8.29 13.86 11.66
CA ARG A 207 7.84 12.58 12.25
C ARG A 207 8.35 12.44 13.69
N ILE A 208 9.64 12.72 13.92
CA ILE A 208 10.23 12.69 15.28
C ILE A 208 9.61 13.76 16.19
N GLU A 209 9.51 15.02 15.74
CA GLU A 209 8.92 16.12 16.53
C GLU A 209 7.46 15.86 16.92
N LEU A 210 6.69 15.23 16.03
CA LEU A 210 5.27 14.95 16.21
C LEU A 210 5.04 13.74 17.12
N MET A 211 5.93 12.75 17.06
CA MET A 211 5.90 11.59 17.96
C MET A 211 5.98 12.01 19.43
N GLU A 212 6.81 13.00 19.77
CA GLU A 212 6.88 13.58 21.13
C GLU A 212 5.55 14.19 21.61
N LYS A 213 4.69 14.59 20.67
CA LYS A 213 3.35 15.13 20.93
C LYS A 213 2.25 14.07 20.89
N GLY A 214 2.61 12.79 20.75
CA GLY A 214 1.65 11.70 20.61
C GLY A 214 0.89 11.75 19.28
N ILE A 215 1.56 12.17 18.20
CA ILE A 215 1.02 12.22 16.85
C ILE A 215 1.82 11.27 15.97
N VAL A 216 1.13 10.37 15.27
CA VAL A 216 1.73 9.47 14.29
C VAL A 216 1.59 10.12 12.91
N LEU A 217 2.72 10.32 12.23
CA LEU A 217 2.78 10.81 10.86
C LEU A 217 3.16 9.65 9.96
N PHE A 218 2.39 9.41 8.91
CA PHE A 218 2.75 8.42 7.90
C PHE A 218 2.29 8.84 6.51
N ARG A 219 2.91 8.24 5.50
CA ARG A 219 2.56 8.44 4.09
C ARG A 219 1.75 7.24 3.62
N TYR A 220 0.66 7.50 2.91
CA TYR A 220 -0.17 6.50 2.28
C TYR A 220 -0.10 6.68 0.77
N ASP A 221 0.42 5.67 0.09
CA ASP A 221 0.48 5.62 -1.37
C ASP A 221 -0.69 4.75 -1.86
N GLY A 222 -1.66 5.39 -2.50
CA GLY A 222 -2.84 4.74 -3.09
C GLY A 222 -2.51 4.04 -4.41
N ALA A 223 -3.42 3.20 -4.89
CA ALA A 223 -3.30 2.66 -6.25
C ALA A 223 -3.44 3.78 -7.30
N VAL A 224 -2.61 3.71 -8.34
CA VAL A 224 -2.64 4.58 -9.54
C VAL A 224 -3.06 3.76 -10.74
#